data_AF-A0A1F8ZN44-F1
#
_entry.id   AF-A0A1F8ZN44-F1
#
_cell.length_a   1.000
_cell.length_b   1.000
_cell.length_c   1.000
_cell.angle_alpha   90.00
_cell.angle_beta   90.00
_cell.angle_gamma   90.00
#
_symmetry.space_group_name_H-M   'P 1'
#
loop_
_entity.id
_entity.type
_entity.pdbx_description
1 polymer ?
#
loop_
_entity_poly.entity_id
_entity_poly.type
_entity_poly.pdbx_seq_one_letter_code
_entity_poly.pdbx_strand_id
1 'polypeptide(L)'
;VILSPIGLILPEIFKSGPAWGEWSLEEIEKMVGYVPAGLKKLADLWSAPVPDYNLKNWEGQGLTKSSLGYILSGVLGVGIIVLVTFILGKIISKKDGQ
;
A
#
# COMPACT_ATOMS: atom_id res chain seq x y z
N VAL A 1 11.21 12.80 11.41
CA VAL A 1 10.23 11.75 11.83
C VAL A 1 9.16 12.29 12.79
N ILE A 2 9.36 13.40 13.51
CA ILE A 2 8.33 13.93 14.45
C ILE A 2 7.00 14.28 13.75
N LEU A 3 7.05 14.83 12.54
CA LEU A 3 5.86 15.22 11.78
C LEU A 3 5.23 14.09 10.95
N SER A 4 5.80 12.89 10.97
CA SER A 4 5.31 11.76 10.17
C SER A 4 3.82 11.41 10.39
N PRO A 5 3.23 11.52 11.60
CA PRO A 5 1.80 11.26 11.82
C PRO A 5 0.86 12.22 11.08
N ILE A 6 1.34 13.42 10.71
CA ILE A 6 0.52 14.46 10.05
C ILE A 6 -0.03 13.96 8.71
N GLY A 7 0.73 13.11 8.01
CA GLY A 7 0.32 12.54 6.72
C GLY A 7 -0.91 11.63 6.82
N LEU A 8 -1.20 11.04 7.98
CA LEU A 8 -2.42 10.26 8.21
C LEU A 8 -3.55 11.13 8.78
N ILE A 9 -3.20 12.11 9.62
CA ILE A 9 -4.17 12.94 10.34
C ILE A 9 -4.83 13.97 9.43
N LEU A 10 -4.06 14.71 8.63
CA LEU A 10 -4.61 15.79 7.80
C LEU A 10 -5.60 15.28 6.76
N PRO A 11 -5.31 14.21 5.99
CA PRO A 11 -6.26 13.71 5.00
C PRO A 11 -7.60 13.31 5.60
N GLU A 12 -7.60 12.71 6.80
CA GLU A 12 -8.83 12.31 7.47
C GLU A 12 -9.61 13.51 8.02
N ILE A 13 -8.93 14.54 8.57
CA ILE A 13 -9.59 15.78 9.02
C ILE A 13 -10.22 16.54 7.86
N PHE A 14 -9.47 16.73 6.77
CA PHE A 14 -9.92 17.50 5.62
C PHE A 14 -10.77 16.68 4.64
N LYS A 15 -10.95 15.38 4.90
CA LYS A 15 -11.55 14.42 3.97
C LYS A 15 -10.97 14.55 2.56
N SER A 16 -9.65 14.74 2.50
CA SER A 16 -8.97 14.85 1.22
C SER A 16 -8.94 13.49 0.53
N GLY A 17 -8.82 13.49 -0.79
CA GLY A 17 -8.50 12.28 -1.53
C GLY A 17 -7.12 11.71 -1.15
N PRO A 18 -6.72 10.63 -1.82
CA PRO A 18 -5.44 9.96 -1.58
C PRO A 18 -4.25 10.88 -1.91
N ALA A 19 -3.07 10.45 -1.46
CA ALA A 19 -1.84 11.16 -1.74
C ALA A 19 -1.58 11.27 -3.25
N TRP A 20 -0.83 12.29 -3.64
CA TRP A 20 -0.49 12.52 -5.04
C TRP A 20 0.30 11.33 -5.58
N GLY A 21 -0.22 10.68 -6.63
CA GLY A 21 0.37 9.49 -7.23
C GLY A 21 -0.21 8.16 -6.73
N GLU A 22 -1.04 8.17 -5.69
CA GLU A 22 -1.66 6.96 -5.11
C GLU A 22 -3.14 6.80 -5.52
N TRP A 23 -3.52 7.32 -6.69
CA TRP A 23 -4.91 7.24 -7.15
C TRP A 23 -5.25 5.87 -7.73
N SER A 24 -6.43 5.38 -7.35
CA SER A 24 -7.16 4.28 -7.98
C SER A 24 -7.73 4.67 -9.34
N LEU A 25 -8.15 3.67 -10.13
CA LEU A 25 -8.76 3.92 -11.44
C LEU A 25 -10.04 4.73 -11.32
N GLU A 26 -10.82 4.50 -10.26
CA GLU A 26 -12.06 5.19 -9.95
C GLU A 26 -11.81 6.68 -9.66
N GLU A 27 -10.70 7.01 -9.03
CA GLU A 27 -10.33 8.40 -8.72
C GLU A 27 -9.83 9.13 -9.96
N ILE A 28 -9.03 8.45 -10.80
CA ILE A 28 -8.64 8.98 -12.12
C ILE A 28 -9.88 9.25 -12.98
N GLU A 29 -10.84 8.32 -13.01
CA GLU A 29 -12.10 8.51 -13.72
C GLU A 29 -12.90 9.69 -13.17
N LYS A 30 -12.98 9.86 -11.84
CA LYS A 30 -13.66 11.02 -11.24
C LYS A 30 -12.97 12.35 -11.55
N MET A 31 -11.64 12.38 -11.64
CA MET A 31 -10.89 13.61 -11.91
C MET A 31 -10.89 14.00 -13.40
N VAL A 32 -10.77 13.02 -14.29
CA VAL A 32 -10.52 13.25 -15.72
C VAL A 32 -11.74 12.90 -16.60
N GLY A 33 -12.72 12.18 -16.04
CA GLY A 33 -13.96 11.77 -16.71
C GLY A 33 -13.84 10.46 -17.50
N TYR A 34 -12.69 9.81 -17.51
CA TYR A 34 -12.48 8.49 -18.13
C TYR A 34 -11.25 7.78 -17.55
N VAL A 35 -11.17 6.45 -17.75
CA VAL A 35 -9.98 5.65 -17.43
C VAL A 35 -9.11 5.47 -18.67
N PRO A 36 -7.84 5.93 -18.67
CA PRO A 36 -6.93 5.70 -19.79
C PRO A 36 -6.74 4.20 -20.06
N ALA A 37 -6.84 3.78 -21.32
CA ALA A 37 -6.80 2.36 -21.70
C ALA A 37 -5.49 1.65 -21.30
N GLY A 38 -4.36 2.38 -21.30
CA GLY A 38 -3.08 1.86 -20.82
C GLY A 38 -3.10 1.57 -19.32
N LEU A 39 -3.65 2.47 -18.51
CA LEU A 39 -3.80 2.27 -17.06
C LEU A 39 -4.69 1.07 -16.76
N LYS A 40 -5.84 0.97 -17.45
CA LYS A 40 -6.77 -0.16 -17.27
C LYS A 40 -6.08 -1.51 -17.49
N LYS A 41 -5.33 -1.64 -18.59
CA LYS A 41 -4.59 -2.89 -18.90
C LYS A 41 -3.54 -3.23 -17.84
N LEU A 42 -2.88 -2.23 -17.25
CA LEU A 42 -1.83 -2.45 -16.25
C LEU A 42 -2.42 -2.81 -14.88
N ALA A 43 -3.53 -2.18 -14.50
CA ALA A 43 -4.20 -2.45 -13.23
C ALA A 43 -4.68 -3.91 -13.13
N ASP A 44 -5.16 -4.49 -14.23
CA ASP A 44 -5.63 -5.88 -14.26
C ASP A 44 -4.48 -6.92 -14.12
N LEU A 45 -3.21 -6.52 -14.28
CA LEU A 45 -2.07 -7.45 -14.20
C LEU A 45 -1.75 -7.89 -12.78
N TRP A 46 -2.08 -7.08 -11.78
CA TRP A 46 -1.71 -7.34 -10.40
C TRP A 46 -2.75 -6.80 -9.43
N SER A 47 -3.31 -7.71 -8.62
CA SER A 47 -4.16 -7.34 -7.48
C SER A 47 -3.34 -7.43 -6.20
N ALA A 48 -3.24 -6.31 -5.48
CA ALA A 48 -2.52 -6.26 -4.22
C ALA A 48 -3.19 -7.18 -3.16
N PRO A 49 -2.42 -7.98 -2.39
CA PRO A 49 -2.98 -8.84 -1.35
C PRO A 49 -3.67 -8.09 -0.21
N VAL A 50 -3.20 -6.88 0.08
CA VAL A 50 -3.76 -5.95 1.07
C VAL A 50 -4.01 -4.62 0.36
N PRO A 51 -5.17 -4.46 -0.30
CA PRO A 51 -5.53 -3.20 -0.95
C PRO A 51 -5.66 -2.09 0.09
N ASP A 52 -5.42 -0.84 -0.35
CA ASP A 52 -5.57 0.39 0.47
C ASP A 52 -4.79 0.39 1.79
N TYR A 53 -3.79 -0.49 1.90
CA TYR A 53 -2.95 -0.70 3.08
C TYR A 53 -3.76 -0.97 4.36
N ASN A 54 -4.98 -1.48 4.25
CA ASN A 54 -5.85 -1.67 5.41
C ASN A 54 -6.37 -3.11 5.48
N LEU A 55 -6.73 -3.54 6.70
CA LEU A 55 -7.35 -4.84 6.89
C LEU A 55 -8.80 -4.75 6.45
N LYS A 56 -9.22 -5.70 5.61
CA LYS A 56 -10.61 -5.90 5.21
C LYS A 56 -11.45 -5.92 6.50
N ASN A 57 -12.35 -4.93 6.65
CA ASN A 57 -13.19 -4.61 7.82
C ASN A 57 -12.74 -3.43 8.69
N TRP A 58 -11.52 -2.90 8.63
CA TRP A 58 -11.09 -1.77 9.49
C TRP A 58 -11.21 -0.40 8.81
N GLU A 59 -11.41 -0.39 7.50
CA GLU A 59 -11.72 0.82 6.72
C GLU A 59 -12.97 1.52 7.23
N GLY A 60 -12.88 2.84 7.43
CA GLY A 60 -14.01 3.67 7.85
C GLY A 60 -14.42 3.53 9.31
N GLN A 61 -13.77 2.71 10.13
CA GLN A 61 -14.06 2.57 11.56
C GLN A 61 -13.36 3.62 12.46
N GLY A 62 -12.87 4.71 11.85
CA GLY A 62 -12.22 5.85 12.50
C GLY A 62 -10.69 5.82 12.48
N LEU A 63 -10.09 7.01 12.63
CA LEU A 63 -8.65 7.33 12.66
C LEU A 63 -7.77 6.23 13.27
N THR A 64 -8.14 5.74 14.45
CA THR A 64 -7.32 4.80 15.21
C THR A 64 -7.23 3.44 14.54
N LYS A 65 -8.36 2.86 14.11
CA LYS A 65 -8.35 1.54 13.46
C LYS A 65 -7.76 1.62 12.05
N SER A 66 -8.05 2.67 11.29
CA SER A 66 -7.47 2.88 9.97
C SER A 66 -5.95 3.07 10.03
N SER A 67 -5.46 3.89 10.97
CA SER A 67 -4.01 4.10 11.15
C SER A 67 -3.31 2.83 11.62
N LEU A 68 -3.93 2.05 12.51
CA LEU A 68 -3.39 0.75 12.93
C LEU A 68 -3.33 -0.24 11.78
N GLY A 69 -4.37 -0.31 10.94
CA GLY A 69 -4.38 -1.13 9.73
C GLY A 69 -3.21 -0.78 8.80
N TYR A 70 -3.01 0.52 8.56
CA TYR A 70 -1.90 1.05 7.76
C TYR A 70 -0.53 0.64 8.30
N ILE A 71 -0.31 0.81 9.60
CA ILE A 71 0.96 0.44 10.25
C ILE A 71 1.18 -1.07 10.18
N LEU A 72 0.14 -1.88 10.45
CA LEU A 72 0.23 -3.34 10.39
C LEU A 72 0.53 -3.83 8.98
N SER A 73 -0.07 -3.22 7.95
CA SER A 73 0.25 -3.50 6.55
C SER A 73 1.73 -3.24 6.25
N GLY A 74 2.27 -2.11 6.70
CA GLY A 74 3.69 -1.80 6.57
C GLY A 74 4.61 -2.82 7.26
N VAL A 75 4.30 -3.19 8.51
CA VAL A 75 5.07 -4.21 9.24
C VAL A 75 5.04 -5.56 8.52
N LEU A 76 3.87 -5.95 8.01
CA LEU A 76 3.67 -7.20 7.29
C LEU A 76 4.47 -7.20 5.97
N GLY A 77 4.44 -6.11 5.22
CA GLY A 77 5.24 -5.93 4.00
C GLY A 77 6.75 -6.00 4.27
N VAL A 78 7.24 -5.30 5.29
CA VAL A 78 8.65 -5.36 5.69
C VAL A 78 9.04 -6.78 6.10
N GLY A 79 8.20 -7.47 6.88
CA GLY A 79 8.43 -8.85 7.28
C GLY A 79 8.57 -9.79 6.10
N ILE A 80 7.70 -9.65 5.08
CA ILE A 80 7.77 -10.44 3.84
C ILE A 80 9.07 -10.14 3.09
N ILE A 81 9.45 -8.87 2.94
CA ILE A 81 10.69 -8.48 2.24
C ILE A 81 11.92 -9.09 2.93
N VAL A 82 12.00 -8.97 4.26
CA VAL A 82 13.11 -9.54 5.04
C VAL A 82 13.16 -11.06 4.88
N LEU A 83 12.02 -11.74 4.97
CA LEU A 83 11.93 -13.19 4.82
C LEU A 83 12.40 -13.64 3.43
N VAL A 84 11.90 -13.00 2.37
CA VAL A 84 12.27 -13.34 0.98
C VAL A 84 13.75 -13.09 0.75
N THR A 85 14.27 -11.95 1.18
CA THR A 85 15.69 -11.59 1.01
C THR A 85 16.59 -12.56 1.78
N PHE A 86 16.20 -12.96 2.98
CA PHE A 86 16.93 -13.94 3.79
C PHE A 86 16.96 -15.32 3.13
N ILE A 87 15.82 -15.81 2.64
CA ILE A 87 15.74 -17.10 1.94
C ILE A 87 16.61 -17.09 0.67
N LEU A 88 16.49 -16.04 -0.15
CA LEU A 88 17.29 -15.89 -1.36
C LEU A 88 18.79 -15.83 -1.04
N GLY A 89 19.19 -15.03 -0.04
CA GLY A 89 20.58 -14.96 0.42
C GLY A 89 21.13 -16.32 0.86
N LYS A 90 20.33 -17.11 1.59
CA LYS A 90 20.71 -18.46 2.01
C LYS A 90 20.86 -19.43 0.83
N ILE A 91 19.97 -19.34 -0.17
CA ILE A 91 20.05 -20.19 -1.38
C ILE A 91 21.29 -19.84 -2.20
N ILE A 92 21.56 -18.55 -2.39
CA ILE A 92 22.72 -18.07 -3.17
C ILE A 92 24.03 -18.44 -2.47
N SER A 93 24.16 -18.12 -1.18
CA SER A 93 25.40 -18.38 -0.43
C SER A 93 25.71 -19.87 -0.26
N LYS A 94 24.70 -20.75 -0.28
CA LYS A 94 24.90 -22.21 -0.27
C LYS A 94 25.49 -22.74 -1.60
N LYS A 95 25.33 -22.01 -2.71
CA LYS A 95 25.83 -22.39 -4.03
C LYS A 95 27.33 -22.09 -4.19
N ASP A 96 27.86 -21.10 -3.47
CA ASP A 96 29.28 -20.73 -3.52
C ASP A 96 30.15 -21.53 -2.53
N GLY A 97 29.53 -22.33 -1.64
CA GLY A 97 30.19 -23.15 -0.63
C GLY A 97 30.23 -24.66 -0.90
N GLN A 98 29.92 -25.08 -2.14
CA GLN A 98 30.14 -26.44 -2.66
C GLN A 98 31.11 -26.37 -3.83
#